data_AF-A0A9D7Y4U1-F1
#
_entry.id   AF-A0A9D7Y4U1-F1
#
_cell.length_a   1.000
_cell.length_b   1.000
_cell.length_c   1.000
_cell.angle_alpha   90.00
_cell.angle_beta   90.00
_cell.angle_gamma   90.00
#
_symmetry.space_group_name_H-M   'P 1'
#
loop_
_entity.id
_entity.type
_entity.pdbx_description
1 polymer ?
#
loop_
_entity_poly.entity_id
_entity_poly.type
_entity_poly.pdbx_seq_one_letter_code
_entity_poly.pdbx_strand_id
1 'polypeptide(L)'
;MKFLIFIYPLFISIATFAQIPKSGTYIYKFCDAEYNACLHKCKIKIKENKIWVYAPAGLSHIKEGELFESGTIVQAPSKKWLILHTKTNKAHNSKIYYDQPSWIDFKKKQFWQF
;
A
#
# COMPACT_ATOMS: atom_id res chain seq x y z
N MET A 1 15.01 58.26 9.88
CA MET A 1 14.69 57.30 8.80
C MET A 1 14.41 55.95 9.46
N LYS A 2 13.16 55.45 9.39
CA LYS A 2 12.77 54.15 9.97
C LYS A 2 12.79 53.09 8.87
N PHE A 3 13.68 52.10 9.00
CA PHE A 3 13.69 50.92 8.13
C PHE A 3 12.66 49.90 8.65
N LEU A 4 11.61 49.67 7.87
CA LEU A 4 10.65 48.57 8.09
C LEU A 4 11.25 47.30 7.50
N ILE A 5 11.73 46.40 8.37
CA ILE A 5 12.19 45.07 7.98
C ILE A 5 10.95 44.17 7.83
N PHE A 6 10.58 43.87 6.59
CA PHE A 6 9.53 42.91 6.25
C PHE A 6 10.10 41.49 6.35
N ILE A 7 9.94 40.85 7.50
CA ILE A 7 10.32 39.44 7.69
C ILE A 7 9.26 38.59 6.96
N TYR A 8 9.58 38.16 5.74
CA TYR A 8 8.77 37.18 5.00
C TYR A 8 8.90 35.82 5.72
N PRO A 9 7.81 35.22 6.23
CA PRO A 9 7.90 33.90 6.81
C PRO A 9 8.17 32.88 5.70
N LEU A 10 9.36 32.30 5.75
CA LEU A 10 9.79 31.17 4.93
C LEU A 10 8.90 29.96 5.28
N PHE A 11 7.82 29.75 4.52
CA PHE A 11 6.97 28.56 4.63
C PHE A 11 7.77 27.34 4.16
N ILE A 12 8.50 26.71 5.07
CA ILE A 12 9.15 25.41 4.86
C ILE A 12 8.03 24.37 4.73
N SER A 13 7.64 24.06 3.50
CA SER A 13 6.77 22.91 3.22
C SER A 13 7.57 21.64 3.44
N ILE A 14 7.42 21.06 4.63
CA ILE A 14 7.96 19.74 4.95
C ILE A 14 7.17 18.73 4.12
N ALA A 15 7.77 18.26 3.01
CA ALA A 15 7.20 17.19 2.23
C ALA A 15 7.14 15.93 3.10
N THR A 16 5.97 15.64 3.67
CA THR A 16 5.74 14.44 4.47
C THR A 16 5.84 13.22 3.56
N PHE A 17 6.98 12.54 3.57
CA PHE A 17 7.10 11.22 2.98
C PHE A 17 6.11 10.29 3.67
N ALA A 18 5.33 9.53 2.88
CA ALA A 18 4.36 8.59 3.43
C ALA A 18 5.12 7.45 4.12
N GLN A 19 5.21 7.51 5.45
CA GLN A 19 5.78 6.46 6.28
C GLN A 19 4.84 5.25 6.33
N ILE A 20 5.40 4.04 6.49
CA ILE A 20 4.60 2.86 6.82
C ILE A 20 3.83 3.18 8.12
N PRO A 21 2.51 2.97 8.16
CA PRO A 21 1.74 3.21 9.38
C PRO A 21 2.21 2.27 10.49
N LYS A 22 1.86 2.59 11.74
CA LYS A 22 2.15 1.71 12.88
C LYS A 22 1.55 0.31 12.65
N SER A 23 2.06 -0.67 13.39
CA SER A 23 1.46 -2.01 13.42
C SER A 23 -0.02 -1.90 13.81
N GLY A 24 -0.88 -2.59 13.08
CA GLY A 24 -2.33 -2.48 13.24
C GLY A 24 -3.10 -3.19 12.15
N THR A 25 -4.42 -3.03 12.17
CA THR A 25 -5.31 -3.51 11.13
C THR A 25 -6.08 -2.33 10.56
N TYR A 26 -6.15 -2.28 9.24
CA TYR A 26 -6.67 -1.15 8.48
C TYR A 26 -7.59 -1.61 7.37
N ILE A 27 -8.44 -0.70 6.91
CA ILE A 27 -9.29 -0.91 5.74
C ILE A 27 -8.79 -0.04 4.60
N TYR A 28 -8.46 -0.67 3.49
CA TYR A 28 -7.93 -0.05 2.28
C TYR A 28 -8.88 -0.33 1.12
N LYS A 29 -8.82 0.50 0.07
CA LYS A 29 -9.46 0.16 -1.20
C LYS A 29 -8.59 -0.85 -1.93
N PHE A 30 -9.18 -1.95 -2.36
CA PHE A 30 -8.58 -2.86 -3.33
C PHE A 30 -8.76 -2.25 -4.71
N CYS A 31 -7.65 -2.11 -5.42
CA CYS A 31 -7.57 -1.57 -6.76
C CYS A 31 -6.83 -2.55 -7.66
N ASP A 32 -7.31 -2.64 -8.89
CA ASP A 32 -6.75 -3.47 -9.95
C ASP A 32 -5.98 -2.56 -10.90
N ALA A 33 -4.70 -2.87 -11.10
CA ALA A 33 -3.78 -2.10 -11.91
C ALA A 33 -4.00 -2.30 -13.41
N GLU A 34 -4.44 -3.48 -13.84
CA GLU A 34 -4.73 -3.81 -15.23
C GLU A 34 -5.91 -2.97 -15.73
N TYR A 35 -6.96 -2.87 -14.91
CA TYR A 35 -8.16 -2.07 -15.23
C TYR A 35 -8.11 -0.64 -14.70
N ASN A 36 -7.05 -0.26 -13.98
CA ASN A 36 -6.89 1.04 -13.31
C ASN A 36 -8.13 1.47 -12.51
N ALA A 37 -8.75 0.52 -11.81
CA ALA A 37 -10.03 0.70 -11.13
C ALA A 37 -9.96 0.24 -9.68
N CYS A 38 -10.65 0.96 -8.78
CA CYS A 38 -10.81 0.54 -7.38
C CYS A 38 -12.21 0.01 -7.17
N LEU A 39 -12.32 -1.25 -6.74
CA LEU A 39 -13.57 -1.99 -6.74
C LEU A 39 -14.15 -2.12 -5.32
N HIS A 40 -13.39 -2.76 -4.43
CA HIS A 40 -13.88 -3.18 -3.13
C HIS A 40 -12.96 -2.72 -2.00
N LYS A 41 -13.36 -2.98 -0.75
CA LYS A 41 -12.51 -2.71 0.42
C LYS A 41 -11.87 -4.01 0.88
N CYS A 42 -10.58 -3.96 1.19
CA CYS A 42 -9.85 -5.08 1.77
C CYS A 42 -9.35 -4.72 3.17
N LYS A 43 -9.22 -5.76 4.01
CA LYS A 43 -8.58 -5.63 5.32
C LYS A 43 -7.08 -5.84 5.13
N ILE A 44 -6.28 -4.99 5.74
CA ILE A 44 -4.82 -5.07 5.72
C ILE A 44 -4.33 -5.08 7.16
N LYS A 45 -3.54 -6.10 7.52
CA LYS A 45 -2.81 -6.14 8.79
C LYS A 45 -1.35 -5.82 8.52
N ILE A 46 -0.80 -4.90 9.29
CA ILE A 46 0.61 -4.50 9.25
C ILE A 46 1.21 -4.84 10.61
N LYS A 47 2.37 -5.49 10.61
CA LYS A 47 3.19 -5.69 11.80
C LYS A 47 4.64 -5.40 11.43
N GLU A 48 5.18 -4.31 11.94
CA GLU A 48 6.51 -3.81 11.57
C GLU A 48 6.58 -3.60 10.04
N ASN A 49 7.45 -4.34 9.35
CA ASN A 49 7.57 -4.32 7.89
C ASN A 49 6.80 -5.47 7.20
N LYS A 50 6.03 -6.26 7.94
CA LYS A 50 5.23 -7.37 7.38
C LYS A 50 3.80 -6.94 7.13
N ILE A 51 3.22 -7.50 6.08
CA ILE A 51 1.86 -7.23 5.67
C ILE A 51 1.09 -8.49 5.31
N TRP A 52 -0.19 -8.47 5.65
CA TRP A 52 -1.18 -9.46 5.26
C TRP A 52 -2.40 -8.72 4.73
N VAL A 53 -2.76 -9.00 3.49
CA VAL A 53 -3.94 -8.46 2.81
C VAL A 53 -4.96 -9.57 2.75
N TYR A 54 -6.17 -9.29 3.21
CA TYR A 54 -7.28 -10.22 3.17
C TYR A 54 -8.19 -9.89 2.00
N ALA A 55 -8.70 -10.93 1.34
CA ALA A 55 -9.52 -10.80 0.14
C ALA A 55 -10.73 -9.89 0.39
N PRO A 56 -10.97 -8.89 -0.46
CA PRO A 56 -12.25 -8.19 -0.49
C PRO A 56 -13.39 -9.10 -0.96
N ALA A 57 -14.63 -8.65 -0.78
CA ALA A 57 -15.77 -9.23 -1.47
C ALA A 57 -15.58 -9.19 -3.00
N GLY A 58 -16.15 -10.16 -3.73
CA GLY A 58 -16.23 -10.14 -5.19
C GLY A 58 -14.99 -10.63 -5.95
N LEU A 59 -13.90 -11.02 -5.28
CA LEU A 59 -12.81 -11.74 -5.95
C LEU A 59 -13.24 -13.17 -6.33
N SER A 60 -12.95 -13.55 -7.57
CA SER A 60 -13.15 -14.93 -8.00
C SER A 60 -12.15 -15.85 -7.29
N HIS A 61 -12.60 -17.06 -6.95
CA HIS A 61 -11.76 -18.15 -6.41
C HIS A 61 -11.19 -17.98 -4.99
N ILE A 62 -11.43 -16.86 -4.30
CA ILE A 62 -10.99 -16.63 -2.92
C ILE A 62 -12.15 -16.04 -2.12
N LYS A 63 -12.42 -16.56 -0.91
CA LYS A 63 -13.53 -16.05 -0.10
C LYS A 63 -13.15 -14.75 0.56
N GLU A 64 -14.13 -13.85 0.73
CA GLU A 64 -13.93 -12.61 1.47
C GLU A 64 -13.35 -12.89 2.86
N GLY A 65 -12.31 -12.13 3.23
CA GLY A 65 -11.65 -12.26 4.52
C GLY A 65 -10.59 -13.35 4.61
N GLU A 66 -10.43 -14.21 3.60
CA GLU A 66 -9.30 -15.14 3.50
C GLU A 66 -8.00 -14.40 3.19
N LEU A 67 -6.84 -14.98 3.55
CA LEU A 67 -5.54 -14.39 3.24
C LEU A 67 -5.33 -14.42 1.73
N PHE A 68 -5.22 -13.24 1.13
CA PHE A 68 -5.06 -13.04 -0.30
C PHE A 68 -3.60 -12.82 -0.68
N GLU A 69 -2.93 -11.91 0.02
CA GLU A 69 -1.55 -11.51 -0.26
C GLU A 69 -0.76 -11.33 1.04
N SER A 70 0.53 -11.66 1.04
CA SER A 70 1.38 -11.40 2.20
C SER A 70 2.85 -11.25 1.83
N GLY A 71 3.56 -10.40 2.59
CA GLY A 71 4.97 -10.21 2.33
C GLY A 71 5.64 -9.20 3.23
N THR A 72 6.75 -8.68 2.72
CA THR A 72 7.52 -7.61 3.37
C THR A 72 7.34 -6.33 2.58
N ILE A 73 6.95 -5.26 3.26
CA ILE A 73 6.83 -3.92 2.70
C ILE A 73 8.23 -3.36 2.50
N VAL A 74 8.54 -2.93 1.27
CA VAL A 74 9.77 -2.22 0.94
C VAL A 74 9.46 -0.98 0.12
N GLN A 75 10.28 0.06 0.24
CA GLN A 75 10.14 1.24 -0.61
C GLN A 75 10.98 1.08 -1.87
N ALA A 76 10.35 1.18 -3.04
CA ALA A 76 11.07 1.26 -4.31
C ALA A 76 11.72 2.64 -4.50
N PRO A 77 12.71 2.77 -5.41
CA PRO A 77 13.26 4.07 -5.80
C PRO A 77 12.21 5.06 -6.31
N SER A 78 11.13 4.54 -6.91
CA SER A 78 9.96 5.32 -7.35
C SER A 78 9.08 5.83 -6.21
N LYS A 79 9.47 5.58 -4.94
CA LYS A 79 8.74 5.91 -3.70
C LYS A 79 7.43 5.14 -3.49
N LYS A 80 7.08 4.20 -4.38
CA LYS A 80 5.98 3.25 -4.16
C LYS A 80 6.39 2.22 -3.09
N TRP A 81 5.42 1.81 -2.27
CA TRP A 81 5.63 0.75 -1.28
C TRP A 81 5.22 -0.59 -1.88
N LEU A 82 6.20 -1.44 -2.20
CA LEU A 82 5.99 -2.75 -2.81
C LEU A 82 5.85 -3.83 -1.75
N ILE A 83 5.11 -4.89 -2.06
CA ILE A 83 5.06 -6.11 -1.26
C ILE A 83 6.00 -7.13 -1.88
N LEU A 84 7.09 -7.46 -1.19
CA LEU A 84 8.00 -8.53 -1.60
C LEU A 84 7.61 -9.86 -0.98
N HIS A 85 7.42 -10.87 -1.82
CA HIS A 85 7.06 -12.20 -1.39
C HIS A 85 8.35 -12.98 -1.09
N THR A 86 8.46 -13.51 0.12
CA THR A 86 9.46 -14.54 0.39
C THR A 86 9.04 -15.82 -0.32
N LYS A 87 9.98 -16.52 -0.99
CA LYS A 87 9.74 -17.73 -1.80
C LYS A 87 8.90 -18.83 -1.11
N THR A 88 8.79 -18.79 0.22
CA THR A 88 8.06 -19.74 1.06
C THR A 88 6.59 -19.37 1.36
N ASN A 89 6.13 -18.16 1.04
CA ASN A 89 4.77 -17.68 1.38
C ASN A 89 3.85 -17.53 0.16
N LYS A 90 4.04 -18.34 -0.90
CA LYS A 90 2.98 -18.51 -1.89
C LYS A 90 1.82 -19.22 -1.20
N ALA A 91 0.87 -18.44 -0.67
CA ALA A 91 -0.45 -18.96 -0.35
C ALA A 91 -0.94 -19.73 -1.59
N HIS A 92 -1.33 -20.98 -1.36
CA HIS A 92 -1.64 -21.97 -2.38
C HIS A 92 -2.45 -21.40 -3.57
N ASN A 93 -2.06 -21.77 -4.79
CA ASN A 93 -2.89 -21.80 -6.01
C ASN A 93 -3.20 -20.52 -6.81
N SER A 94 -2.34 -19.50 -6.84
CA SER A 94 -2.33 -18.59 -8.00
C SER A 94 -1.21 -18.99 -8.98
N LYS A 95 -1.57 -19.82 -9.97
CA LYS A 95 -0.77 -20.08 -11.17
C LYS A 95 -0.89 -18.88 -12.11
N ILE A 96 -0.63 -17.67 -11.60
CA ILE A 96 -0.65 -16.44 -12.38
C ILE A 96 0.73 -15.80 -12.20
N TYR A 97 1.51 -15.87 -13.26
CA TYR A 97 2.76 -15.15 -13.41
C TYR A 97 2.42 -13.65 -13.43
N TYR A 98 2.50 -12.99 -12.28
CA TYR A 98 2.47 -11.53 -12.25
C TYR A 98 3.91 -11.03 -12.32
N ASP A 99 4.29 -10.50 -13.48
CA ASP A 99 5.59 -9.88 -13.75
C ASP A 99 5.84 -8.62 -12.88
N GLN A 100 4.80 -8.11 -12.21
CA GLN A 100 4.88 -6.90 -11.41
C GLN A 100 4.36 -7.10 -9.98
N PRO A 101 5.09 -6.65 -8.96
CA PRO A 101 4.70 -6.81 -7.57
C PRO A 101 3.54 -5.88 -7.20
N SER A 102 2.63 -6.38 -6.37
CA SER A 102 1.58 -5.57 -5.75
C SER A 102 2.17 -4.45 -4.91
N TRP A 103 1.47 -3.32 -4.81
CA TRP A 103 1.95 -2.15 -4.08
C TRP A 103 0.85 -1.46 -3.28
N ILE A 104 1.27 -0.61 -2.36
CA ILE A 104 0.38 0.11 -1.47
C ILE A 104 0.67 1.61 -1.53
N ASP A 105 -0.40 2.38 -1.67
CA ASP A 105 -0.41 3.80 -1.39
C ASP A 105 -0.96 4.02 0.02
N PHE A 106 -0.07 4.16 1.01
CA PHE A 106 -0.45 4.42 2.40
C PHE A 106 -1.15 5.77 2.57
N LYS A 107 -0.88 6.75 1.71
CA LYS A 107 -1.48 8.09 1.77
C LYS A 107 -2.94 8.03 1.30
N LYS A 108 -3.20 7.36 0.18
CA LYS A 108 -4.55 7.18 -0.37
C LYS A 108 -5.33 6.01 0.24
N LYS A 109 -4.68 5.20 1.08
CA LYS A 109 -5.22 3.95 1.63
C LYS A 109 -5.71 3.00 0.52
N GLN A 110 -4.85 2.77 -0.47
CA GLN A 110 -5.13 1.90 -1.62
C GLN A 110 -4.11 0.77 -1.67
N PHE A 111 -4.59 -0.45 -1.84
CA PHE A 111 -3.80 -1.62 -2.21
C PHE A 111 -4.05 -1.90 -3.68
N TRP A 112 -2.97 -2.02 -4.43
CA TRP A 112 -2.98 -2.22 -5.87
C TRP A 112 -2.42 -3.59 -6.19
N GLN A 113 -3.26 -4.41 -6.80
CA GLN A 113 -2.92 -5.70 -7.35
C GLN A 113 -2.69 -5.55 -8.86
N PHE A 114 -1.61 -6.13 -9.38
CA PHE A 114 -1.46 -6.38 -10.82
C PHE A 114 -2.16 -7.66 -11.20
#